data_AF-A0A7C4YP35-F1
#
_entry.id   AF-A0A7C4YP35-F1
#
_cell.length_a   1.000
_cell.length_b   1.000
_cell.length_c   1.000
_cell.angle_alpha   90.00
_cell.angle_beta   90.00
_cell.angle_gamma   90.00
#
_symmetry.space_group_name_H-M   'P 1'
#
loop_
_entity.id
_entity.type
_entity.pdbx_description
1 polymer ?
#
loop_
_entity_poly.entity_id
_entity_poly.type
_entity_poly.pdbx_seq_one_letter_code
_entity_poly.pdbx_strand_id
1 'polypeptide(L)'
;MFVMISPWPVETDVKRWVETKAQEIREIRKKYKRSGLYRNDGSTEPLWSVDWYALGVDVASDGVHLIRHGPWARSMDDEAISFFANGELLHTYTIRDLVDNSMFLDRTVSHFSWQQEGRFDDGRLEYSLTTKDRNRFVFDVRTGEVKHSFRPIRAIRWIIVGLCGIGLLGSVAWGIKRYADKRS
;
A
#
# COMPACT_ATOMS: atom_id res chain seq x y z
N MET A 1 1.36 0.44 -23.00
CA MET A 1 1.82 1.69 -22.36
C MET A 1 0.69 2.23 -21.52
N PHE A 2 0.94 2.50 -20.24
CA PHE A 2 -0.07 3.13 -19.39
C PHE A 2 0.07 4.66 -19.47
N VAL A 3 -1.02 5.36 -19.77
CA VAL A 3 -1.07 6.82 -19.85
C VAL A 3 -1.90 7.33 -18.70
N MET A 4 -1.39 8.36 -18.02
CA MET A 4 -2.10 8.99 -16.93
C MET A 4 -2.26 10.48 -17.17
N ILE A 5 -3.51 10.94 -17.09
CA ILE A 5 -3.88 12.33 -17.32
C ILE A 5 -4.28 12.96 -15.99
N SER A 6 -3.61 14.04 -15.62
CA SER A 6 -3.92 14.78 -14.40
C SER A 6 -5.33 15.40 -14.51
N PRO A 7 -6.13 15.33 -13.42
CA PRO A 7 -7.51 15.82 -13.42
C PRO A 7 -7.59 17.35 -13.49
N TRP A 8 -6.48 18.03 -13.25
CA TRP A 8 -6.40 19.48 -13.32
C TRP A 8 -6.46 19.99 -14.77
N PRO A 9 -6.98 21.20 -15.01
CA PRO A 9 -6.85 21.87 -16.31
C PRO A 9 -5.39 21.89 -16.77
N VAL A 10 -5.16 21.70 -18.07
CA VAL A 10 -3.80 21.61 -18.63
C VAL A 10 -2.94 22.82 -18.26
N GLU A 11 -3.52 24.02 -18.32
CA GLU A 11 -2.81 25.26 -17.97
C GLU A 11 -2.47 25.38 -16.49
N THR A 12 -3.17 24.65 -15.60
CA THR A 12 -2.80 24.57 -14.19
C THR A 12 -1.68 23.57 -13.97
N ASP A 13 -1.72 22.44 -14.68
CA ASP A 13 -0.75 21.36 -14.58
C ASP A 13 0.64 21.79 -15.07
N VAL A 14 0.68 22.49 -16.21
CA VAL A 14 1.94 22.91 -16.86
C VAL A 14 2.69 24.02 -16.12
N LYS A 15 2.03 24.83 -15.27
CA LYS A 15 2.63 25.98 -14.56
C LYS A 15 3.84 25.64 -13.70
N ARG A 16 3.93 24.39 -13.22
CA ARG A 16 5.00 23.93 -12.32
C ARG A 16 6.18 23.34 -13.08
N TRP A 17 6.10 23.26 -14.40
CA TRP A 17 7.09 22.59 -15.25
C TRP A 17 7.81 23.59 -16.15
N VAL A 18 9.03 23.24 -16.54
CA VAL A 18 9.78 23.95 -17.59
C VAL A 18 9.05 23.80 -18.93
N GLU A 19 9.22 24.76 -19.85
CA GLU A 19 8.43 24.84 -21.09
C GLU A 19 8.50 23.55 -21.94
N THR A 20 9.65 22.88 -21.98
CA THR A 20 9.81 21.60 -22.70
C THR A 20 8.89 20.51 -22.15
N LYS A 21 8.77 20.40 -20.82
CA LYS A 21 7.85 19.47 -20.15
C LYS A 21 6.40 19.91 -20.24
N ALA A 22 6.14 21.22 -20.18
CA ALA A 22 4.82 21.77 -20.43
C ALA A 22 4.29 21.37 -21.81
N GLN A 23 5.13 21.49 -22.85
CA GLN A 23 4.74 21.10 -24.21
C GLN A 23 4.51 19.59 -24.35
N GLU A 24 5.35 18.76 -23.72
CA GLU A 24 5.15 17.30 -23.69
C GLU A 24 3.78 16.94 -23.07
N ILE A 25 3.42 17.55 -21.94
CA ILE A 25 2.12 17.36 -21.28
C ILE A 25 0.97 17.77 -22.21
N ARG A 26 1.09 18.92 -22.90
CA ARG A 26 0.07 19.40 -23.85
C ARG A 26 -0.14 18.40 -25.00
N GLU A 27 0.93 17.87 -25.60
CA GLU A 27 0.84 16.89 -26.68
C GLU A 27 0.23 15.56 -26.21
N ILE A 28 0.62 15.07 -25.03
CA ILE A 28 0.02 13.87 -24.43
C ILE A 28 -1.49 14.06 -24.24
N ARG A 29 -1.93 15.19 -23.65
CA ARG A 29 -3.35 15.49 -23.43
C ARG A 29 -4.14 15.78 -24.71
N LYS A 30 -3.47 16.24 -25.76
CA LYS A 30 -4.08 16.38 -27.09
C LYS A 30 -4.38 14.99 -27.67
N LYS A 31 -3.43 14.07 -27.56
CA LYS A 31 -3.50 12.71 -28.11
C LYS A 31 -4.42 11.77 -27.32
N TYR A 32 -4.27 11.71 -26.00
CA TYR A 32 -5.03 10.81 -25.13
C TYR A 32 -6.08 11.59 -24.35
N LYS A 33 -7.32 11.08 -24.32
CA LYS A 33 -8.46 11.77 -23.69
C LYS A 33 -8.77 11.28 -22.28
N ARG A 34 -8.27 10.10 -21.90
CA ARG A 34 -8.53 9.46 -20.60
C ARG A 34 -7.27 8.78 -20.09
N SER A 35 -7.20 8.55 -18.78
CA SER A 35 -6.18 7.69 -18.18
C SER A 35 -6.50 6.23 -18.49
N GLY A 36 -5.49 5.40 -18.73
CA GLY A 36 -5.70 3.99 -19.05
C GLY A 36 -4.51 3.31 -19.70
N LEU A 37 -4.70 2.03 -20.01
CA LEU A 37 -3.72 1.24 -20.75
C LEU A 37 -3.99 1.33 -22.25
N TYR A 38 -2.95 1.65 -23.01
CA TYR A 38 -2.98 1.76 -24.46
C TYR A 38 -2.01 0.76 -25.09
N ARG A 39 -2.33 0.30 -26.31
CA ARG A 39 -1.38 -0.43 -27.14
C ARG A 39 -0.21 0.48 -27.52
N ASN A 40 1.01 -0.08 -27.56
CA ASN A 40 2.21 0.66 -27.95
C ASN A 40 2.42 0.68 -29.48
N ASP A 41 1.32 0.66 -30.24
CA ASP A 41 1.27 0.65 -31.71
C ASP A 41 0.86 2.03 -32.27
N GLY A 42 0.71 3.03 -31.39
CA GLY A 42 0.25 4.38 -31.74
C GLY A 42 -1.26 4.60 -31.56
N SER A 43 -2.03 3.55 -31.25
CA SER A 43 -3.47 3.64 -30.99
C SER A 43 -3.78 4.65 -29.87
N THR A 44 -4.88 5.39 -30.05
CA THR A 44 -5.47 6.28 -29.04
C THR A 44 -6.73 5.70 -28.42
N GLU A 45 -7.06 4.44 -28.73
CA GLU A 45 -8.13 3.68 -28.11
C GLU A 45 -7.54 2.87 -26.94
N PRO A 46 -8.03 3.08 -25.71
CA PRO A 46 -7.54 2.34 -24.56
C PRO A 46 -8.02 0.88 -24.60
N LEU A 47 -7.18 -0.05 -24.15
CA LEU A 47 -7.60 -1.42 -23.81
C LEU A 47 -8.57 -1.41 -22.62
N TRP A 48 -8.29 -0.54 -21.65
CA TRP A 48 -9.16 -0.22 -20.53
C TRP A 48 -8.76 1.13 -19.93
N SER A 49 -9.70 1.79 -19.26
CA SER A 49 -9.54 3.14 -18.72
C SER A 49 -9.81 3.21 -17.23
N VAL A 50 -9.28 4.25 -16.59
CA VAL A 50 -9.53 4.57 -15.18
C VAL A 50 -9.91 6.04 -15.02
N ASP A 51 -10.64 6.36 -13.96
CA ASP A 51 -11.12 7.71 -13.63
C ASP A 51 -10.32 8.40 -12.52
N TRP A 52 -9.25 7.77 -12.05
CA TRP A 52 -8.36 8.26 -11.00
C TRP A 52 -6.99 8.68 -11.53
N TYR A 53 -6.23 9.36 -10.66
CA TYR A 53 -4.86 9.80 -10.90
C TYR A 53 -3.96 9.35 -9.74
N ALA A 54 -2.73 8.93 -10.06
CA ALA A 54 -1.72 8.50 -9.11
C ALA A 54 -0.34 9.05 -9.51
N LEU A 55 0.59 9.10 -8.56
CA LEU A 55 1.96 9.54 -8.84
C LEU A 55 2.86 8.39 -9.31
N GLY A 56 2.45 7.15 -9.07
CA GLY A 56 3.20 5.97 -9.48
C GLY A 56 2.28 4.76 -9.60
N VAL A 57 2.55 3.93 -10.60
CA VAL A 57 1.91 2.64 -10.84
C VAL A 57 2.95 1.65 -11.31
N ASP A 58 2.76 0.38 -10.99
CA ASP A 58 3.45 -0.73 -11.65
C ASP A 58 2.43 -1.44 -12.56
N VAL A 59 2.74 -1.56 -13.85
CA VAL A 59 1.83 -2.14 -14.84
C VAL A 59 2.39 -3.50 -15.25
N ALA A 60 1.57 -4.54 -15.16
CA ALA A 60 1.96 -5.88 -15.57
C ALA A 60 2.10 -5.98 -17.10
N SER A 61 3.02 -6.82 -17.57
CA SER A 61 3.24 -7.04 -19.00
C SER A 61 2.11 -7.81 -19.69
N ASP A 62 1.22 -8.45 -18.92
CA ASP A 62 0.04 -9.15 -19.43
C ASP A 62 -1.05 -8.22 -19.99
N GLY A 63 -0.92 -6.90 -19.77
CA GLY A 63 -1.88 -5.90 -20.23
C GLY A 63 -3.23 -5.94 -19.51
N VAL A 64 -3.34 -6.68 -18.40
CA VAL A 64 -4.55 -6.84 -17.60
C VAL A 64 -4.36 -6.18 -16.25
N HIS A 65 -3.24 -6.44 -15.57
CA HIS A 65 -3.09 -6.06 -14.17
C HIS A 65 -2.28 -4.78 -13.95
N LEU A 66 -2.62 -4.08 -12.87
CA LEU A 66 -1.94 -2.86 -12.44
C LEU A 66 -1.93 -2.75 -10.92
N ILE A 67 -0.82 -2.24 -10.40
CA ILE A 67 -0.65 -1.87 -9.01
C ILE A 67 -0.60 -0.35 -8.92
N ARG A 68 -1.46 0.24 -8.09
CA ARG A 68 -1.48 1.66 -7.79
C ARG A 68 -0.86 1.91 -6.42
N HIS A 69 0.11 2.80 -6.37
CA HIS A 69 0.66 3.28 -5.10
C HIS A 69 -0.21 4.39 -4.53
N GLY A 70 -0.46 4.34 -3.23
CA GLY A 70 -1.18 5.37 -2.51
C GLY A 70 -0.51 6.74 -2.61
N PRO A 71 -1.25 7.82 -2.31
CA PRO A 71 -0.68 9.17 -2.25
C PRO A 71 0.33 9.29 -1.10
N TRP A 72 0.96 10.46 -0.98
CA TRP A 72 1.73 10.77 0.22
C TRP A 72 0.86 10.71 1.47
N ALA A 73 1.28 9.85 2.41
CA ALA A 73 0.51 9.54 3.60
C ALA A 73 0.41 10.72 4.56
N ARG A 74 -0.82 11.01 5.00
CA ARG A 74 -1.21 11.99 6.01
C ARG A 74 -1.88 11.32 7.21
N SER A 75 -2.54 10.18 6.99
CA SER A 75 -3.20 9.34 7.99
C SER A 75 -2.84 7.87 7.82
N MET A 76 -2.95 7.08 8.89
CA MET A 76 -2.84 5.62 8.83
C MET A 76 -4.00 4.99 8.04
N ASP A 77 -5.11 5.70 7.88
CA ASP A 77 -6.28 5.23 7.13
C ASP A 77 -6.20 5.58 5.64
N ASP A 78 -5.12 6.27 5.22
CA ASP A 78 -4.89 6.54 3.80
C ASP A 78 -4.57 5.23 3.05
N GLU A 79 -4.91 5.22 1.77
CA GLU A 79 -4.53 4.15 0.85
C GLU A 79 -3.01 3.96 0.84
N ALA A 80 -2.57 2.71 1.00
CA ALA A 80 -1.19 2.30 0.86
C ALA A 80 -0.94 1.78 -0.56
N ILE A 81 -1.73 0.80 -0.99
CA ILE A 81 -1.59 0.12 -2.27
C ILE A 81 -2.93 -0.45 -2.70
N SER A 82 -3.22 -0.37 -4.00
CA SER A 82 -4.42 -0.96 -4.62
C SER A 82 -4.06 -1.79 -5.85
N PHE A 83 -4.78 -2.87 -6.05
CA PHE A 83 -4.59 -3.80 -7.16
C PHE A 83 -5.79 -3.72 -8.11
N PHE A 84 -5.52 -3.74 -9.41
CA PHE A 84 -6.53 -3.60 -10.46
C PHE A 84 -6.38 -4.68 -11.53
N ALA A 85 -7.49 -5.05 -12.15
CA ALA A 85 -7.53 -5.83 -13.39
C ALA A 85 -8.48 -5.17 -14.39
N ASN A 86 -8.02 -4.96 -15.62
CA ASN A 86 -8.79 -4.30 -16.69
C ASN A 86 -9.40 -2.95 -16.27
N GLY A 87 -8.69 -2.19 -15.43
CA GLY A 87 -9.15 -0.91 -14.89
C GLY A 87 -10.11 -1.00 -13.70
N GLU A 88 -10.54 -2.20 -13.31
CA GLU A 88 -11.42 -2.43 -12.16
C GLU A 88 -10.62 -2.73 -10.89
N LEU A 89 -11.08 -2.21 -9.75
CA LEU A 89 -10.42 -2.41 -8.46
C LEU A 89 -10.66 -3.84 -7.96
N LEU A 90 -9.57 -4.55 -7.65
CA LEU A 90 -9.61 -5.88 -7.03
C LEU A 90 -9.56 -5.78 -5.51
N HIS A 91 -8.57 -5.05 -4.99
CA HIS A 91 -8.33 -4.93 -3.56
C HIS A 91 -7.58 -3.64 -3.23
N THR A 92 -7.84 -3.08 -2.05
CA THR A 92 -7.12 -1.92 -1.52
C THR A 92 -6.68 -2.22 -0.09
N TYR A 93 -5.43 -1.90 0.23
CA TYR A 93 -4.94 -1.86 1.60
C TYR A 93 -4.70 -0.42 2.04
N THR A 94 -5.11 -0.12 3.27
CA THR A 94 -4.70 1.11 3.96
C THR A 94 -3.34 0.91 4.62
N ILE A 95 -2.71 2.01 5.04
CA ILE A 95 -1.43 1.93 5.77
C ILE A 95 -1.60 1.16 7.08
N ARG A 96 -2.74 1.30 7.77
CA ARG A 96 -3.08 0.58 9.00
C ARG A 96 -3.15 -0.93 8.81
N ASP A 97 -3.57 -1.39 7.64
CA ASP A 97 -3.61 -2.82 7.35
C ASP A 97 -2.21 -3.44 7.33
N LEU A 98 -1.23 -2.65 6.88
CA LEU A 98 0.14 -3.10 6.59
C LEU A 98 1.14 -2.75 7.72
N VAL A 99 0.87 -1.70 8.50
CA VAL A 99 1.74 -1.21 9.58
C VAL A 99 1.08 -1.40 10.94
N ASP A 100 1.78 -2.10 11.83
CA ASP A 100 1.32 -2.42 13.18
C ASP A 100 1.73 -1.38 14.22
N ASN A 101 2.88 -0.74 14.01
CA ASN A 101 3.43 0.19 14.98
C ASN A 101 3.85 1.51 14.34
N SER A 102 3.00 2.53 14.51
CA SER A 102 3.23 3.87 13.97
C SER A 102 4.42 4.61 14.61
N MET A 103 5.01 4.10 15.70
CA MET A 103 6.17 4.73 16.34
C MET A 103 7.45 4.62 15.50
N PHE A 104 7.51 3.68 14.54
CA PHE A 104 8.65 3.50 13.64
C PHE A 104 8.53 4.29 12.33
N LEU A 105 7.53 5.16 12.19
CA LEU A 105 7.29 5.92 10.97
C LEU A 105 8.03 7.26 11.02
N ASP A 106 8.79 7.55 9.97
CA ASP A 106 9.45 8.85 9.83
C ASP A 106 8.41 9.92 9.51
N ARG A 107 8.18 10.82 10.46
CA ARG A 107 7.20 11.91 10.34
C ARG A 107 7.87 13.19 9.88
N THR A 108 7.20 13.88 8.97
CA THR A 108 7.42 15.28 8.65
C THR A 108 6.24 16.11 9.17
N VAL A 109 6.29 17.43 8.99
CA VAL A 109 5.26 18.36 9.51
C VAL A 109 3.85 18.05 8.99
N SER A 110 3.71 17.50 7.78
CA SER A 110 2.39 17.23 7.17
C SER A 110 2.22 15.84 6.57
N HIS A 111 3.29 15.03 6.49
CA HIS A 111 3.27 13.70 5.88
C HIS A 111 4.17 12.74 6.65
N PHE A 112 4.02 11.44 6.40
CA PHE A 112 4.96 10.44 6.90
C PHE A 112 5.28 9.39 5.83
N SER A 113 6.41 8.72 5.99
CA SER A 113 6.80 7.60 5.12
C SER A 113 6.65 6.29 5.89
N TRP A 114 5.96 5.33 5.28
CA TRP A 114 5.62 4.04 5.90
C TRP A 114 6.22 2.83 5.18
N GLN A 115 6.40 2.93 3.86
CA GLN A 115 7.06 1.93 3.05
C GLN A 115 8.58 2.08 3.17
N GLN A 116 9.26 0.96 3.37
CA GLN A 116 10.72 0.87 3.31
C GLN A 116 11.18 0.44 1.92
N GLU A 117 10.54 -0.59 1.35
CA GLU A 117 10.87 -1.15 0.05
C GLU A 117 9.62 -1.73 -0.60
N GLY A 118 9.51 -1.60 -1.93
CA GLY A 118 8.48 -2.28 -2.72
C GLY A 118 9.08 -2.77 -4.03
N ARG A 119 8.77 -4.00 -4.43
CA ARG A 119 9.30 -4.62 -5.65
C ARG A 119 8.22 -5.44 -6.34
N PHE A 120 7.96 -5.10 -7.59
CA PHE A 120 7.09 -5.88 -8.47
C PHE A 120 7.91 -6.94 -9.24
N ASP A 121 7.51 -8.21 -9.12
CA ASP A 121 8.00 -9.32 -9.92
C ASP A 121 6.95 -9.66 -10.98
N ASP A 122 7.12 -9.05 -12.16
CA ASP A 122 6.19 -9.16 -13.28
C ASP A 122 6.05 -10.60 -13.80
N GLY A 123 7.15 -11.37 -13.82
CA GLY A 123 7.13 -12.76 -14.30
C GLY A 123 6.31 -13.69 -13.41
N ARG A 124 6.21 -13.37 -12.11
CA ARG A 124 5.40 -14.13 -11.15
C ARG A 124 4.04 -13.51 -10.86
N LEU A 125 3.82 -12.26 -11.30
CA LEU A 125 2.71 -11.41 -10.90
C LEU A 125 2.59 -11.33 -9.38
N GLU A 126 3.71 -11.05 -8.72
CA GLU A 126 3.79 -10.88 -7.28
C GLU A 126 4.35 -9.51 -6.92
N TYR A 127 3.78 -8.89 -5.88
CA TYR A 127 4.31 -7.65 -5.32
C TYR A 127 4.86 -7.90 -3.92
N SER A 128 6.15 -7.63 -3.73
CA SER A 128 6.81 -7.72 -2.42
C SER A 128 6.89 -6.34 -1.78
N LEU A 129 6.50 -6.23 -0.52
CA LEU A 129 6.47 -4.98 0.23
C LEU A 129 7.10 -5.16 1.60
N THR A 130 7.99 -4.25 1.97
CA THR A 130 8.53 -4.13 3.33
C THR A 130 8.16 -2.77 3.90
N THR A 131 7.56 -2.76 5.08
CA THR A 131 7.20 -1.55 5.83
C THR A 131 8.32 -1.14 6.78
N LYS A 132 8.31 0.11 7.25
CA LYS A 132 9.32 0.62 8.22
C LYS A 132 9.27 -0.04 9.59
N ASP A 133 8.13 -0.60 10.00
CA ASP A 133 8.02 -1.45 11.20
C ASP A 133 8.44 -2.91 10.94
N ARG A 134 9.08 -3.17 9.80
CA ARG A 134 9.68 -4.44 9.37
C ARG A 134 8.67 -5.55 9.06
N ASN A 135 7.40 -5.20 8.84
CA ASN A 135 6.46 -6.16 8.28
C ASN A 135 6.83 -6.44 6.83
N ARG A 136 6.68 -7.68 6.40
CA ARG A 136 6.93 -8.10 5.02
C ARG A 136 5.70 -8.77 4.46
N PHE A 137 5.32 -8.39 3.25
CA PHE A 137 4.16 -8.92 2.54
C PHE A 137 4.57 -9.35 1.13
N VAL A 138 3.95 -10.42 0.65
CA VAL A 138 3.94 -10.81 -0.76
C VAL A 138 2.49 -10.91 -1.18
N PHE A 139 2.09 -10.09 -2.14
CA PHE A 139 0.74 -10.06 -2.69
C PHE A 139 0.68 -10.81 -4.03
N ASP A 140 -0.42 -11.49 -4.30
CA ASP A 140 -0.77 -11.93 -5.65
C ASP A 140 -1.40 -10.76 -6.41
N VAL A 141 -0.80 -10.34 -7.52
CA VAL A 141 -1.28 -9.17 -8.26
C VAL A 141 -2.60 -9.45 -8.98
N ARG A 142 -2.93 -10.72 -9.23
CA ARG A 142 -4.17 -11.12 -9.92
C ARG A 142 -5.41 -10.98 -9.06
N THR A 143 -5.25 -11.11 -7.75
CA THR A 143 -6.37 -11.05 -6.79
C THR A 143 -6.24 -9.86 -5.84
N GLY A 144 -5.03 -9.32 -5.69
CA GLY A 144 -4.68 -8.36 -4.66
C GLY A 144 -4.55 -8.97 -3.26
N GLU A 145 -4.64 -10.29 -3.09
CA GLU A 145 -4.59 -10.93 -1.78
C GLU A 145 -3.15 -11.17 -1.29
N VAL A 146 -2.96 -11.20 0.03
CA VAL A 146 -1.68 -11.54 0.66
C VAL A 146 -1.42 -13.05 0.55
N LYS A 147 -0.39 -13.43 -0.21
CA LYS A 147 0.12 -14.83 -0.26
C LYS A 147 0.96 -15.19 0.95
N HIS A 148 1.78 -14.25 1.41
CA HIS A 148 2.66 -14.45 2.55
C HIS A 148 2.78 -13.16 3.36
N SER A 149 2.77 -13.28 4.69
CA SER A 149 3.06 -12.16 5.59
C SER A 149 3.96 -12.57 6.75
N PHE A 150 4.86 -11.66 7.13
CA PHE A 150 5.68 -11.77 8.33
C PHE A 150 5.56 -10.48 9.14
N ARG A 151 5.01 -10.57 10.36
CA ARG A 151 4.68 -9.42 11.23
C ARG A 151 5.24 -9.64 12.64
N PRO A 152 6.53 -9.35 12.89
CA PRO A 152 7.22 -9.77 14.12
C PRO A 152 6.63 -9.13 15.39
N ILE A 153 6.18 -7.87 15.32
CA ILE A 153 5.67 -7.14 16.49
C ILE A 153 4.37 -7.77 17.02
N ARG A 154 3.46 -8.20 16.13
CA ARG A 154 2.23 -8.90 16.54
C ARG A 154 2.53 -10.20 17.28
N ALA A 155 3.51 -10.97 16.82
CA ALA A 155 3.89 -12.23 17.46
C ALA A 155 4.40 -12.00 18.90
N ILE A 156 5.24 -10.99 19.12
CA ILE A 156 5.80 -10.67 20.45
C ILE A 156 4.71 -10.20 21.42
N ARG A 157 3.74 -9.40 20.96
CA ARG A 157 2.64 -8.91 21.79
C ARG A 157 1.84 -10.07 22.41
N TRP A 158 1.57 -11.12 21.64
CA TRP A 158 0.85 -12.30 22.15
C TRP A 158 1.66 -13.08 23.18
N ILE A 159 2.99 -13.19 23.01
CA ILE A 159 3.87 -13.83 23.99
C ILE A 159 3.83 -13.08 25.32
N ILE A 160 3.95 -11.75 25.29
CA ILE A 160 3.91 -10.92 26.51
C ILE A 160 2.56 -11.05 27.23
N VAL A 161 1.45 -10.95 26.48
CA VAL A 161 0.10 -11.10 27.06
C VAL A 161 -0.08 -12.48 27.68
N GLY A 162 0.39 -13.54 27.01
CA GLY A 162 0.36 -14.91 27.56
C GLY A 162 1.18 -15.05 28.85
N LEU A 163 2.40 -14.52 28.88
CA LEU A 163 3.27 -14.57 30.06
C LEU A 163 2.69 -13.78 31.24
N CYS A 164 2.13 -12.59 31.00
CA CYS A 164 1.45 -11.82 32.05
C CYS A 164 0.18 -12.50 32.56
N GLY A 165 -0.59 -13.15 31.68
CA GLY A 165 -1.78 -13.93 32.07
C GLY A 165 -1.44 -15.10 32.99
N ILE A 166 -0.37 -15.84 32.68
CA ILE A 166 0.13 -16.95 33.52
C ILE A 166 0.65 -16.42 34.87
N GLY A 167 1.38 -15.31 34.87
CA GLY A 167 1.87 -14.68 36.11
C GLY A 167 0.75 -14.23 37.05
N LEU A 168 -0.31 -13.65 36.52
CA LEU A 168 -1.50 -13.26 37.29
C LEU A 168 -2.22 -14.47 37.89
N LEU A 169 -2.42 -15.55 37.12
CA LEU A 169 -3.04 -16.78 37.61
C LEU A 169 -2.19 -17.44 38.72
N GLY A 170 -0.87 -17.48 38.56
CA GLY A 170 0.03 -17.99 39.59
C GLY A 170 0.00 -17.16 40.88
N SER A 171 -0.07 -15.83 40.75
CA SER A 171 -0.17 -14.91 41.90
C SER A 171 -1.48 -15.08 42.67
N VAL A 172 -2.60 -15.23 41.95
CA VAL A 172 -3.91 -15.50 42.54
C VAL A 172 -3.94 -16.87 43.23
N ALA A 173 -3.43 -17.91 42.58
CA ALA A 173 -3.36 -19.25 43.16
C ALA A 173 -2.48 -19.30 44.43
N TRP A 174 -1.32 -18.61 44.41
CA TRP A 174 -0.47 -18.48 45.59
C TRP A 174 -1.15 -17.71 46.73
N GLY A 175 -1.87 -16.63 46.41
CA GLY A 175 -2.66 -15.87 47.38
C GLY A 175 -3.77 -16.72 48.03
N ILE A 176 -4.51 -17.50 47.25
CA ILE A 176 -5.55 -18.41 47.73
C ILE A 176 -4.97 -19.48 48.65
N LYS A 177 -3.85 -20.12 48.25
CA LYS A 177 -3.17 -21.13 49.06
C LYS A 177 -2.72 -20.55 50.41
N ARG A 178 -2.05 -19.39 50.40
CA ARG A 178 -1.57 -18.73 51.62
C ARG A 178 -2.70 -18.29 52.55
N TYR A 179 -3.87 -17.95 51.99
CA TYR A 179 -5.05 -17.63 52.78
C TYR A 179 -5.63 -18.87 53.48
N ALA A 180 -5.66 -20.01 52.79
CA ALA A 180 -6.10 -21.29 53.35
C ALA A 180 -5.18 -21.76 54.48
N ASP A 181 -3.85 -21.69 54.29
CA ASP A 181 -2.84 -22.12 55.28
C ASP A 181 -2.89 -21.31 56.60
N LYS A 182 -3.45 -20.09 56.60
CA LYS A 182 -3.60 -19.27 57.81
C LYS A 182 -4.86 -19.59 58.63
N ARG A 183 -5.80 -20.37 58.10
CA ARG A 183 -7.07 -20.71 58.76
C ARG A 183 -7.10 -22.11 59.40
N SER A 184 -6.10 -22.95 59.12
CA SER A 184 -5.89 -24.26 59.76
C SER A 184 -5.02 -24.12 61.01
#